data_AF-A0A519YNK1-F1
#
_entry.id   AF-A0A519YNK1-F1
#
_cell.length_a   1.000
_cell.length_b   1.000
_cell.length_c   1.000
_cell.angle_alpha   90.00
_cell.angle_beta   90.00
_cell.angle_gamma   90.00
#
_symmetry.space_group_name_H-M   'P 1'
#
loop_
_entity.id
_entity.type
_entity.pdbx_description
1 polymer ?
#
loop_
_entity_poly.entity_id
_entity_poly.type
_entity_poly.pdbx_seq_one_letter_code
_entity_poly.pdbx_strand_id
1 'polypeptide(L)'
;WRVQQKHPQANDAWLFIGKNNQAFNQWTLEDAFKRIREKAGIKRTDGATYQPRLHDLRHSFAVNRLVSWYQENKNVQQLLPILSVYLGHKYLAHTSVYLTMTDNLLYEAKVRFEKYVKTE
;
A
#
# COMPACT_ATOMS: atom_id res chain seq x y z
N TRP A 1 28.11 7.37 -2.29
CA TRP A 1 27.39 8.24 -1.35
C TRP A 1 27.61 7.88 0.12
N ARG A 2 27.21 6.69 0.63
CA ARG A 2 27.36 6.38 2.08
C ARG A 2 28.79 6.48 2.61
N VAL A 3 29.77 5.95 1.88
CA VAL A 3 31.21 6.07 2.20
C VAL A 3 31.66 7.53 2.26
N GLN A 4 31.25 8.34 1.28
CA GLN A 4 31.58 9.77 1.21
C GLN A 4 30.98 10.57 2.39
N GLN A 5 29.80 10.16 2.88
CA GLN A 5 29.09 10.81 3.98
C GLN A 5 29.42 10.22 5.36
N LYS A 6 30.41 9.32 5.44
CA LYS A 6 30.81 8.64 6.69
C LYS A 6 29.65 7.95 7.42
N HIS A 7 28.71 7.39 6.65
CA HIS A 7 27.60 6.61 7.19
C HIS A 7 28.03 5.16 7.52
N PRO A 8 27.31 4.44 8.40
CA PRO A 8 27.59 3.04 8.70
C PRO A 8 27.60 2.14 7.45
N GLN A 9 28.56 1.22 7.37
CA GLN A 9 28.77 0.29 6.23
C GLN A 9 28.54 -1.18 6.58
N ALA A 10 28.27 -1.51 7.84
CA ALA A 10 28.04 -2.89 8.24
C ALA A 10 26.81 -3.48 7.54
N ASN A 11 26.80 -4.81 7.34
CA ASN A 11 25.69 -5.48 6.64
C ASN A 11 24.36 -5.38 7.39
N ASP A 12 24.40 -5.19 8.69
CA ASP A 12 23.25 -4.95 9.58
C ASP A 12 22.94 -3.45 9.76
N ALA A 13 23.66 -2.56 9.07
CA ALA A 13 23.38 -1.14 9.12
C ALA A 13 22.01 -0.83 8.51
N TRP A 14 21.26 0.04 9.19
CA TRP A 14 19.95 0.50 8.73
C TRP A 14 20.00 1.03 7.28
N LEU A 15 19.00 0.69 6.47
CA LEU A 15 18.89 1.20 5.11
C LEU A 15 18.61 2.72 5.10
N PHE A 16 17.67 3.15 5.94
CA PHE A 16 17.32 4.55 6.13
C PHE A 16 17.96 5.06 7.41
N ILE A 17 18.80 6.08 7.27
CA ILE A 17 19.61 6.64 8.35
C ILE A 17 19.39 8.14 8.46
N GLY A 18 19.29 8.62 9.70
CA GLY A 18 19.25 10.04 10.00
C GLY A 18 20.65 10.68 9.92
N LYS A 19 20.70 12.01 10.05
CA LYS A 19 21.97 12.77 10.07
C LYS A 19 22.90 12.38 11.23
N ASN A 20 22.34 11.76 12.27
CA ASN A 20 23.06 11.26 13.44
C ASN A 20 23.55 9.80 13.28
N ASN A 21 23.52 9.23 12.07
CA ASN A 21 23.90 7.83 11.78
C ASN A 21 23.04 6.77 12.51
N GLN A 22 21.89 7.16 13.06
CA GLN A 22 20.93 6.23 13.67
C GLN A 22 19.83 5.86 12.68
N ALA A 23 19.03 4.85 13.03
CA ALA A 23 17.83 4.50 12.29
C ALA A 23 16.94 5.74 12.07
N PHE A 24 16.41 5.89 10.87
CA PHE A 24 15.52 7.00 10.56
C PHE A 24 14.23 6.90 11.39
N ASN A 25 13.85 8.01 12.03
CA ASN A 25 12.69 8.04 12.91
C ASN A 25 11.38 8.05 12.10
N GLN A 26 10.44 7.16 12.46
CA GLN A 26 9.14 7.04 11.78
C GLN A 26 8.33 8.34 11.82
N TRP A 27 8.26 9.02 12.96
CA TRP A 27 7.54 10.30 13.09
C TRP A 27 8.09 11.39 12.18
N THR A 28 9.42 11.43 12.01
CA THR A 28 10.06 12.36 11.07
C THR A 28 9.67 12.05 9.62
N LEU A 29 9.57 10.75 9.28
CA LEU A 29 9.13 10.33 7.95
C LEU A 29 7.66 10.66 7.70
N GLU A 30 6.81 10.48 8.70
CA GLU A 30 5.39 10.84 8.65
C GLU A 30 5.18 12.36 8.51
N ASP A 31 5.95 13.19 9.23
CA ASP A 31 5.90 14.65 9.09
C ASP A 31 6.40 15.09 7.70
N ALA A 32 7.48 14.49 7.20
CA ALA A 32 7.96 14.75 5.85
C ALA A 32 6.89 14.40 4.80
N PHE A 33 6.22 13.25 4.95
CA PHE A 33 5.11 12.85 4.08
C PHE A 33 3.95 13.84 4.16
N LYS A 34 3.57 14.28 5.36
CA LYS A 34 2.52 15.30 5.55
C LYS A 34 2.83 16.57 4.77
N ARG A 35 4.07 17.08 4.87
CA ARG A 35 4.51 18.29 4.14
C ARG A 35 4.48 18.10 2.62
N ILE A 36 4.94 16.95 2.13
CA ILE A 36 4.91 16.61 0.70
C ILE A 36 3.46 16.58 0.19
N ARG A 37 2.60 15.88 0.92
CA ARG A 37 1.17 15.77 0.62
C ARG A 37 0.49 17.13 0.56
N GLU A 38 0.74 18.00 1.54
CA GLU A 38 0.21 19.36 1.58
C GLU A 38 0.68 20.21 0.39
N LYS A 39 1.98 20.16 0.06
CA LYS A 39 2.53 20.86 -1.12
C LYS A 39 1.97 20.33 -2.44
N ALA A 40 1.66 19.04 -2.51
CA ALA A 40 1.02 18.43 -3.67
C ALA A 40 -0.49 18.74 -3.75
N GLY A 41 -1.07 19.44 -2.77
CA GLY A 41 -2.50 19.73 -2.72
C GLY A 41 -3.38 18.50 -2.44
N ILE A 42 -2.79 17.38 -2.00
CA ILE A 42 -3.51 16.13 -1.77
C ILE A 42 -4.18 16.19 -0.40
N LYS A 43 -5.49 16.43 -0.39
CA LYS A 43 -6.29 16.51 0.83
C LYS A 43 -7.62 15.79 0.66
N ARG A 44 -8.10 15.21 1.76
CA ARG A 44 -9.48 14.73 1.85
C ARG A 44 -10.39 15.87 2.27
N THR A 45 -11.57 15.91 1.66
CA THR A 45 -12.62 16.93 1.90
C THR A 45 -13.96 16.31 2.26
N ASP A 46 -14.00 15.00 2.47
CA ASP A 46 -15.21 14.19 2.67
C ASP A 46 -15.58 13.98 4.14
N GLY A 47 -15.03 14.80 5.04
CA GLY A 47 -15.32 14.73 6.47
C GLY A 47 -14.67 13.55 7.21
N ALA A 48 -13.85 12.73 6.55
CA ALA A 48 -13.13 11.64 7.21
C ALA A 48 -12.18 12.19 8.29
N THR A 49 -12.09 11.46 9.42
CA THR A 49 -11.27 11.84 10.58
C THR A 49 -9.79 12.05 10.21
N TYR A 50 -9.27 11.24 9.29
CA TYR A 50 -7.86 11.24 8.93
C TYR A 50 -7.65 11.74 7.50
N GLN A 51 -6.66 12.62 7.36
CA GLN A 51 -6.06 12.93 6.05
C GLN A 51 -5.22 11.75 5.54
N PRO A 52 -4.90 11.67 4.23
CA PRO A 52 -4.05 10.60 3.71
C PRO A 52 -2.72 10.52 4.46
N ARG A 53 -2.38 9.32 4.93
CA ARG A 53 -1.19 9.00 5.73
C ARG A 53 -0.19 8.22 4.91
N LEU A 54 1.04 8.14 5.40
CA LEU A 54 2.08 7.33 4.78
C LEU A 54 1.68 5.85 4.68
N HIS A 55 1.01 5.32 5.71
CA HIS A 55 0.49 3.95 5.70
C HIS A 55 -0.55 3.71 4.60
N ASP A 56 -1.28 4.73 4.17
CA ASP A 56 -2.30 4.59 3.13
C ASP A 56 -1.69 4.33 1.74
N LEU A 57 -0.37 4.56 1.55
CA LEU A 57 0.35 4.11 0.35
C LEU A 57 0.35 2.59 0.23
N ARG A 58 0.50 1.88 1.35
CA ARG A 58 0.42 0.42 1.38
C ARG A 58 -0.98 -0.07 1.00
N HIS A 59 -2.01 0.62 1.50
CA HIS A 59 -3.39 0.35 1.10
C HIS A 59 -3.59 0.59 -0.40
N SER A 60 -3.10 1.73 -0.92
CA SER A 60 -3.19 2.07 -2.33
C SER A 60 -2.49 1.04 -3.22
N PHE A 61 -1.31 0.57 -2.81
CA PHE A 61 -0.60 -0.53 -3.48
C PHE A 61 -1.45 -1.82 -3.53
N ALA A 62 -2.00 -2.24 -2.40
CA ALA A 62 -2.79 -3.48 -2.33
C ALA A 62 -4.01 -3.41 -3.25
N VAL A 63 -4.76 -2.31 -3.22
CA VAL A 63 -5.92 -2.07 -4.10
C VAL A 63 -5.50 -2.10 -5.57
N ASN A 64 -4.48 -1.32 -5.96
CA ASN A 64 -4.03 -1.27 -7.35
C ASN A 64 -3.57 -2.64 -7.86
N ARG A 65 -2.89 -3.42 -7.03
CA ARG A 65 -2.45 -4.79 -7.39
C ARG A 65 -3.64 -5.73 -7.59
N LEU A 66 -4.65 -5.65 -6.73
CA LEU A 66 -5.88 -6.43 -6.86
C LEU A 66 -6.63 -6.06 -8.15
N VAL A 67 -6.84 -4.76 -8.40
CA VAL A 67 -7.49 -4.25 -9.63
C VAL A 67 -6.75 -4.77 -10.87
N SER A 68 -5.42 -4.63 -10.91
CA SER A 68 -4.59 -5.14 -12.01
C SER A 68 -4.77 -6.64 -12.22
N TRP A 69 -4.83 -7.45 -11.15
CA TRP A 69 -5.08 -8.90 -11.29
C TRP A 69 -6.48 -9.23 -11.81
N TYR A 70 -7.50 -8.45 -11.42
CA TYR A 70 -8.83 -8.61 -11.98
C TYR A 70 -8.85 -8.32 -13.48
N GLN A 71 -8.24 -7.22 -13.91
CA GLN A 71 -8.12 -6.80 -15.31
C GLN A 71 -7.31 -7.78 -16.16
N GLU A 72 -6.26 -8.36 -15.59
CA GLU A 72 -5.45 -9.43 -16.21
C GLU A 72 -6.17 -10.81 -16.23
N ASN A 73 -7.43 -10.89 -15.80
CA ASN A 73 -8.20 -12.14 -15.65
C ASN A 73 -7.52 -13.22 -14.80
N LYS A 74 -6.68 -12.81 -13.83
CA LYS A 74 -6.00 -13.75 -12.93
C LYS A 74 -6.93 -14.26 -11.82
N ASN A 75 -6.61 -15.43 -11.28
CA ASN A 75 -7.29 -16.00 -10.12
C ASN A 75 -6.84 -15.28 -8.84
N VAL A 76 -7.53 -14.19 -8.49
CA VAL A 76 -7.25 -13.38 -7.30
C VAL A 76 -7.26 -14.21 -6.03
N GLN A 77 -8.15 -15.21 -5.91
CA GLN A 77 -8.24 -16.04 -4.69
C GLN A 77 -6.95 -16.83 -4.45
N GLN A 78 -6.31 -17.32 -5.51
CA GLN A 78 -5.01 -18.00 -5.42
C GLN A 78 -3.85 -17.03 -5.15
N LEU A 79 -3.98 -15.76 -5.52
CA LEU A 79 -2.92 -14.75 -5.38
C LEU A 79 -3.00 -13.96 -4.07
N LEU A 80 -4.15 -13.97 -3.38
CA LEU A 80 -4.34 -13.30 -2.09
C LEU A 80 -3.34 -13.76 -1.01
N PRO A 81 -3.01 -15.05 -0.85
CA PRO A 81 -1.98 -15.47 0.09
C PRO A 81 -0.61 -14.86 -0.21
N ILE A 82 -0.25 -14.76 -1.49
CA ILE A 82 1.02 -14.14 -1.93
C ILE A 82 1.03 -12.65 -1.57
N LEU A 83 -0.06 -11.94 -1.86
CA LEU A 83 -0.20 -10.54 -1.47
C LEU A 83 -0.13 -10.36 0.05
N SER A 84 -0.75 -11.26 0.82
CA SER A 84 -0.72 -11.26 2.28
C SER A 84 0.70 -11.37 2.83
N VAL A 85 1.50 -12.28 2.27
CA VAL A 85 2.91 -12.46 2.64
C VAL A 85 3.74 -11.24 2.24
N TYR A 86 3.54 -10.70 1.03
CA TYR A 86 4.23 -9.50 0.57
C TYR A 86 3.96 -8.29 1.48
N LEU A 87 2.71 -8.15 1.91
CA LEU A 87 2.31 -7.15 2.86
C LEU A 87 2.89 -7.49 4.27
N GLY A 88 3.21 -8.73 4.59
CA GLY A 88 3.63 -9.10 5.94
C GLY A 88 2.45 -9.18 6.90
N HIS A 89 1.27 -9.54 6.39
CA HIS A 89 0.11 -9.85 7.20
C HIS A 89 0.23 -11.25 7.79
N LYS A 90 0.06 -11.35 9.10
CA LYS A 90 0.03 -12.64 9.83
C LYS A 90 -1.19 -13.49 9.48
N TYR A 91 -2.33 -12.84 9.21
CA TYR A 91 -3.60 -13.51 8.90
C TYR A 91 -4.14 -13.03 7.56
N LEU A 92 -4.66 -13.97 6.76
CA LEU A 92 -5.25 -13.67 5.46
C LEU A 92 -6.44 -12.70 5.57
N ALA A 93 -7.16 -12.72 6.69
CA ALA A 93 -8.26 -11.81 6.98
C ALA A 93 -7.86 -10.32 6.92
N HIS A 94 -6.60 -10.00 7.23
CA HIS A 94 -6.09 -8.62 7.13
C HIS A 94 -5.88 -8.18 5.68
N THR A 95 -5.80 -9.14 4.75
CA THR A 95 -5.67 -8.91 3.31
C THR A 95 -7.04 -8.94 2.63
N SER A 96 -8.00 -9.72 3.14
CA SER A 96 -9.36 -9.75 2.60
C SER A 96 -10.10 -8.41 2.77
N VAL A 97 -9.70 -7.56 3.72
CA VAL A 97 -10.25 -6.20 3.89
C VAL A 97 -10.12 -5.33 2.63
N TYR A 98 -9.13 -5.60 1.77
CA TYR A 98 -8.94 -4.87 0.53
C TYR A 98 -9.92 -5.27 -0.57
N LEU A 99 -10.57 -6.43 -0.44
CA LEU A 99 -11.58 -6.89 -1.41
C LEU A 99 -12.91 -6.13 -1.25
N THR A 100 -13.12 -5.46 -0.12
CA THR A 100 -14.49 -5.13 0.29
C THR A 100 -15.00 -3.78 -0.19
N MET A 101 -14.20 -2.74 -0.45
CA MET A 101 -14.77 -1.41 -0.73
C MET A 101 -13.86 -0.43 -1.51
N THR A 102 -13.58 -0.69 -2.78
CA THR A 102 -13.23 0.42 -3.70
C THR A 102 -14.08 0.35 -4.94
N ASP A 103 -14.52 1.50 -5.47
CA ASP A 103 -15.41 1.56 -6.64
C ASP A 103 -14.87 0.75 -7.81
N ASN A 104 -13.54 0.79 -8.02
CA ASN A 104 -12.88 0.02 -9.07
C ASN A 104 -12.94 -1.50 -8.82
N LEU A 105 -12.73 -1.96 -7.58
CA LEU A 105 -12.85 -3.39 -7.26
C LEU A 105 -14.29 -3.88 -7.33
N LEU A 106 -15.25 -3.06 -6.88
CA LEU A 106 -16.68 -3.36 -7.03
C LEU A 106 -17.09 -3.43 -8.50
N TYR A 107 -16.55 -2.55 -9.34
CA TYR A 107 -16.77 -2.59 -10.78
C TYR A 107 -16.25 -3.90 -11.40
N GLU A 108 -15.01 -4.28 -11.12
CA GLU A 108 -14.44 -5.54 -11.63
C GLU A 108 -15.19 -6.77 -11.10
N ALA A 109 -15.62 -6.75 -9.83
CA ALA A 109 -16.45 -7.80 -9.25
C ALA A 109 -17.82 -7.90 -9.95
N LYS A 110 -18.47 -6.76 -10.21
CA LYS A 110 -19.72 -6.68 -10.97
C LYS A 110 -19.57 -7.30 -12.36
N VAL A 111 -18.51 -6.93 -13.11
CA VAL A 111 -18.27 -7.46 -14.47
C VAL A 111 -18.12 -8.98 -14.45
N ARG A 112 -17.43 -9.54 -13.45
CA ARG A 112 -17.31 -11.01 -13.31
C ARG A 112 -18.65 -11.67 -13.00
N PHE A 113 -19.43 -11.08 -12.09
CA PHE A 113 -20.75 -11.60 -11.74
C PHE A 113 -21.71 -11.59 -12.94
N GLU A 114 -21.75 -10.51 -13.72
CA GLU A 114 -22.56 -10.44 -14.94
C GLU A 114 -22.19 -11.51 -15.98
N LYS A 115 -20.90 -11.82 -16.13
CA LYS A 115 -20.46 -12.91 -17.01
C LYS A 115 -20.92 -14.28 -16.50
N TYR A 116 -20.77 -14.52 -15.20
CA TYR A 116 -21.22 -15.78 -14.58
C TYR A 116 -22.71 -16.02 -14.82
N VAL A 117 -23.56 -15.03 -14.51
CA VAL A 117 -25.02 -15.14 -14.66
C VAL A 117 -25.48 -15.27 -16.12
N LYS A 118 -24.74 -14.74 -17.09
CA LYS A 118 -25.09 -14.84 -18.53
C LYS A 118 -24.62 -16.14 -19.19
N THR A 119 -23.76 -16.91 -18.54
CA THR A 119 -23.22 -18.17 -19.07
C THR A 119 -24.03 -19.38 -18.60
N GLU A 120 -24.93 -19.20 -17.63
CA GLU A 120 -26.01 -20.12 -17.26
C GLU A 120 -27.32 -19.72 -17.94
#